data_AF-A0A7R9PJL0-F1
#
_entry.id   AF-A0A7R9PJL0-F1
#
_cell.length_a   1.000
_cell.length_b   1.000
_cell.length_c   1.000
_cell.angle_alpha   90.00
_cell.angle_beta   90.00
_cell.angle_gamma   90.00
#
_symmetry.space_group_name_H-M   'P 1'
#
loop_
_entity.id
_entity.type
_entity.pdbx_description
1 polymer ?
#
loop_
_entity_poly.entity_id
_entity_poly.type
_entity_poly.pdbx_seq_one_letter_code
_entity_poly.pdbx_strand_id
1 'polypeptide(L)'
;MSYMSKQKQAFQLKRRLPQLTSYTSWRKFYTHLARLQDSTDLMFRPVKPNQAHLECLRLFRKVTPNPALDEEAPTRGGEAQRIFYSTIFKIPAPSASIVEEILGKDQYYEKVSEDQDEITHRYSMNVVAHRGAGLDAPENSISALKLAKEKGCTAVEFDLALTADNMPIIFHDTSVERVTLRTGNIQEMMWADIKKLDIAAKHPFKERYKGERIPLFEEVIIECLKMDFRLFIDIKSDLQVVETILDAYNRYPELYKRAIVSSFDPLVIYLIRRANPGIVCSLAYRPHFFSYESYNGTVGASRPRYKNLFKHLAAQWLDVVHGWLLEHIHYYLLGLSAILLQKDIVNMHVVSHWRDRGLRVIPWTVNLPLEKQFFSRVLKLTYMTDTLLAVSDDLKPRVSRQSTRDIHESTTNEPNQLFKLQPKKESTTNEPHELDS
;
A
#
# COMPACT_ATOMS: atom_id res chain seq x y z
N MET A 1 17.52 -2.84 73.72
CA MET A 1 17.80 -3.12 72.29
C MET A 1 17.12 -4.43 71.92
N SER A 2 15.83 -4.30 71.64
CA SER A 2 14.87 -5.38 71.42
C SER A 2 14.20 -5.15 70.07
N TYR A 3 13.63 -6.24 69.54
CA TYR A 3 12.64 -6.36 68.47
C TYR A 3 13.11 -6.72 67.05
N MET A 4 12.64 -7.90 66.64
CA MET A 4 12.36 -8.41 65.28
C MET A 4 13.47 -9.16 64.52
N SER A 5 13.62 -10.45 64.87
CA SER A 5 14.17 -11.49 64.00
C SER A 5 13.29 -12.74 64.08
N LYS A 6 12.17 -12.75 63.34
CA LYS A 6 11.39 -13.95 63.01
C LYS A 6 10.75 -13.77 61.65
N GLN A 7 11.28 -14.45 60.63
CA GLN A 7 10.56 -15.05 59.49
C GLN A 7 11.53 -15.33 58.34
N LYS A 8 12.16 -16.51 58.32
CA LYS A 8 12.71 -17.14 57.10
C LYS A 8 12.97 -18.61 57.37
N GLN A 9 11.92 -19.42 57.28
CA GLN A 9 12.00 -20.86 57.03
C GLN A 9 10.58 -21.41 56.80
N ALA A 10 10.24 -21.65 55.54
CA ALA A 10 9.19 -22.58 55.16
C ALA A 10 9.50 -23.09 53.74
N PHE A 11 10.40 -24.07 53.71
CA PHE A 11 10.62 -24.95 52.58
C PHE A 11 9.95 -26.28 52.98
N GLN A 12 8.78 -26.61 52.39
CA GLN A 12 8.37 -28.00 52.13
C GLN A 12 7.08 -28.07 51.28
N LEU A 13 7.23 -28.68 50.11
CA LEU A 13 6.30 -29.44 49.26
C LEU A 13 4.77 -29.21 49.35
N LYS A 14 4.14 -28.88 48.22
CA LYS A 14 3.12 -29.76 47.60
C LYS A 14 2.85 -29.45 46.12
N ARG A 15 2.76 -30.55 45.36
CA ARG A 15 2.48 -30.73 43.93
C ARG A 15 1.16 -30.11 43.45
N ARG A 16 1.14 -29.60 42.21
CA ARG A 16 0.29 -30.02 41.06
C ARG A 16 0.54 -29.13 39.81
N LEU A 17 0.96 -29.74 38.69
CA LEU A 17 0.84 -29.24 37.31
C LEU A 17 -0.64 -29.27 36.86
N PRO A 18 -1.05 -28.81 35.67
CA PRO A 18 -0.67 -27.62 34.86
C PRO A 18 -1.93 -26.82 34.41
N GLN A 19 -1.80 -25.55 34.03
CA GLN A 19 -2.71 -24.94 33.04
C GLN A 19 -1.92 -24.05 32.08
N LEU A 20 -1.65 -24.62 30.90
CA LEU A 20 -1.24 -23.91 29.70
C LEU A 20 -2.47 -23.15 29.17
N THR A 21 -2.51 -21.83 29.38
CA THR A 21 -3.39 -20.94 28.64
C THR A 21 -2.57 -20.15 27.62
N SER A 22 -3.12 -20.04 26.42
CA SER A 22 -2.57 -19.59 25.14
C SER A 22 -2.07 -18.13 25.08
N TYR A 23 -1.89 -17.47 26.22
CA TYR A 23 -1.55 -16.04 26.33
C TYR A 23 -0.05 -15.74 26.10
N THR A 24 0.82 -16.75 26.16
CA THR A 24 2.28 -16.56 26.11
C THR A 24 2.93 -16.87 24.76
N SER A 25 2.25 -17.59 23.85
CA SER A 25 2.86 -17.99 22.56
C SER A 25 2.82 -16.89 21.51
N TRP A 26 1.72 -16.14 21.38
CA TRP A 26 1.58 -15.09 20.35
C TRP A 26 2.42 -13.85 20.63
N ARG A 27 2.48 -13.45 21.91
CA ARG A 27 3.36 -12.37 22.36
C ARG A 27 4.83 -12.72 22.11
N LYS A 28 5.23 -13.98 22.32
CA LYS A 28 6.57 -14.45 21.97
C LYS A 28 6.78 -14.46 20.46
N PHE A 29 5.82 -14.92 19.66
CA PHE A 29 5.92 -15.01 18.20
C PHE A 29 6.16 -13.64 17.52
N TYR A 30 5.31 -12.63 17.79
CA TYR A 30 5.49 -11.29 17.22
C TYR A 30 6.69 -10.54 17.81
N THR A 31 6.98 -10.72 19.10
CA THR A 31 8.22 -10.18 19.69
C THR A 31 9.46 -10.83 19.08
N HIS A 32 9.38 -12.07 18.61
CA HIS A 32 10.47 -12.76 17.94
C HIS A 32 10.62 -12.30 16.48
N LEU A 33 9.51 -12.04 15.77
CA LEU A 33 9.53 -11.47 14.42
C LEU A 33 10.09 -10.04 14.41
N ALA A 34 9.67 -9.18 15.33
CA ALA A 34 10.23 -7.83 15.49
C ALA A 34 11.74 -7.87 15.84
N ARG A 35 12.21 -8.86 16.62
CA ARG A 35 13.63 -9.04 16.94
C ARG A 35 14.47 -9.53 15.75
N LEU A 36 13.86 -10.24 14.80
CA LEU A 36 14.54 -10.73 13.59
C LEU A 36 14.72 -9.64 12.54
N GLN A 37 13.96 -8.55 12.63
CA GLN A 37 14.07 -7.39 11.75
C GLN A 37 15.16 -6.40 12.22
N ASP A 38 15.43 -6.34 13.54
CA ASP A 38 16.26 -5.28 14.16
C ASP A 38 17.58 -5.73 14.85
N SER A 39 18.06 -6.97 14.71
CA SER A 39 19.34 -7.34 15.35
C SER A 39 20.15 -8.42 14.65
N THR A 40 21.09 -8.00 13.80
CA THR A 40 22.22 -8.81 13.36
C THR A 40 23.46 -8.42 14.16
N ASP A 41 23.67 -9.06 15.33
CA ASP A 41 25.02 -9.49 15.82
C ASP A 41 25.09 -10.02 17.28
N LEU A 42 23.99 -10.27 17.97
CA LEU A 42 24.04 -10.78 19.35
C LEU A 42 23.11 -11.97 19.55
N MET A 43 23.52 -13.15 19.09
CA MET A 43 22.74 -14.39 19.29
C MET A 43 23.39 -15.42 20.21
N PHE A 44 24.13 -15.01 21.25
CA PHE A 44 24.34 -15.84 22.45
C PHE A 44 24.60 -14.97 23.71
N ARG A 45 23.55 -14.33 24.25
CA ARG A 45 23.43 -13.91 25.67
C ARG A 45 21.99 -13.44 25.95
N PRO A 46 21.46 -13.61 27.17
CA PRO A 46 20.17 -13.05 27.55
C PRO A 46 20.27 -11.52 27.60
N VAL A 47 19.82 -10.83 26.55
CA VAL A 47 19.82 -9.37 26.48
C VAL A 47 18.51 -8.83 27.07
N LYS A 48 18.61 -7.86 27.98
CA LYS A 48 17.47 -7.10 28.52
C LYS A 48 16.71 -6.41 27.37
N PRO A 49 15.38 -6.24 27.46
CA PRO A 49 14.60 -5.62 26.39
C PRO A 49 15.18 -4.25 25.98
N ASN A 50 15.38 -4.04 24.68
CA ASN A 50 15.85 -2.77 24.12
C ASN A 50 14.75 -1.69 24.17
N GLN A 51 15.12 -0.44 23.93
CA GLN A 51 14.24 0.72 24.05
C GLN A 51 13.02 0.63 23.12
N ALA A 52 13.19 0.10 21.90
CA ALA A 52 12.10 -0.17 20.96
C ALA A 52 11.07 -1.18 21.49
N HIS A 53 11.50 -2.25 22.18
CA HIS A 53 10.59 -3.21 22.81
C HIS A 53 9.80 -2.59 23.98
N LEU A 54 10.43 -1.69 24.74
CA LEU A 54 9.76 -0.97 25.84
C LEU A 54 8.76 0.06 25.30
N GLU A 55 9.11 0.76 24.21
CA GLU A 55 8.24 1.63 23.43
C GLU A 55 7.02 0.87 22.89
N CYS A 56 7.20 -0.29 22.26
CA CYS A 56 6.10 -1.17 21.81
C CYS A 56 5.17 -1.54 22.96
N LEU A 57 5.72 -1.92 24.11
CA LEU A 57 4.92 -2.26 25.29
C LEU A 57 4.21 -1.05 25.87
N ARG A 58 4.81 0.15 25.77
CA ARG A 58 4.21 1.42 26.19
C ARG A 58 3.03 1.80 25.28
N LEU A 59 3.23 1.76 23.96
CA LEU A 59 2.19 2.00 22.96
C LEU A 59 1.06 0.99 23.09
N PHE A 60 1.39 -0.30 23.21
CA PHE A 60 0.40 -1.35 23.42
C PHE A 60 -0.42 -1.11 24.69
N ARG A 61 0.22 -0.73 25.82
CA ARG A 61 -0.47 -0.40 27.08
C ARG A 61 -1.32 0.87 27.02
N LYS A 62 -0.91 1.88 26.25
CA LYS A 62 -1.69 3.10 26.04
C LYS A 62 -2.95 2.85 25.21
N VAL A 63 -2.87 1.93 24.23
CA VAL A 63 -3.94 1.66 23.25
C VAL A 63 -4.83 0.48 23.67
N THR A 64 -4.46 -0.28 24.71
CA THR A 64 -5.34 -1.27 25.36
C THR A 64 -6.20 -0.63 26.45
N PRO A 65 -7.53 -0.72 26.41
CA PRO A 65 -8.36 -0.44 27.59
C PRO A 65 -7.94 -1.37 28.74
N ASN A 66 -7.91 -0.83 29.96
CA ASN A 66 -7.70 -1.63 31.17
C ASN A 66 -8.95 -2.52 31.35
N PRO A 67 -8.85 -3.86 31.29
CA PRO A 67 -10.01 -4.75 31.36
C PRO A 67 -10.67 -4.81 32.76
N ALA A 68 -10.31 -3.89 33.66
CA ALA A 68 -10.72 -3.90 35.06
C ALA A 68 -11.98 -3.09 35.37
N LEU A 69 -12.80 -2.72 34.37
CA LEU A 69 -13.98 -1.87 34.60
C LEU A 69 -15.33 -2.40 34.08
N ASP A 70 -15.43 -3.63 33.60
CA ASP A 70 -16.73 -4.24 33.28
C ASP A 70 -16.81 -5.67 33.85
N GLU A 71 -17.01 -5.79 35.16
CA GLU A 71 -17.32 -7.06 35.83
C GLU A 71 -18.81 -7.42 35.67
N GLU A 72 -19.30 -7.68 34.47
CA GLU A 72 -20.51 -8.51 34.26
C GLU A 72 -20.39 -9.30 32.95
N ALA A 73 -19.61 -10.39 32.96
CA ALA A 73 -19.59 -11.35 31.85
C ALA A 73 -20.61 -12.48 32.08
N PRO A 74 -21.55 -12.75 31.16
CA PRO A 74 -22.54 -13.81 31.34
C PRO A 74 -21.89 -15.18 31.18
N THR A 75 -22.08 -16.03 32.18
CA THR A 75 -21.65 -17.43 32.22
C THR A 75 -22.59 -18.28 31.37
N ARG A 76 -22.29 -18.50 30.08
CA ARG A 76 -22.89 -19.59 29.28
C ARG A 76 -22.14 -19.86 27.95
N GLY A 77 -21.48 -21.02 27.86
CA GLY A 77 -21.16 -21.71 26.60
C GLY A 77 -19.89 -21.29 25.86
N GLY A 78 -19.10 -22.27 25.42
CA GLY A 78 -17.86 -22.07 24.64
C GLY A 78 -18.04 -21.33 23.30
N GLU A 79 -19.27 -21.22 22.79
CA GLU A 79 -19.61 -20.36 21.65
C GLU A 79 -19.69 -18.88 22.04
N ALA A 80 -20.27 -18.53 23.19
CA ALA A 80 -20.29 -17.15 23.67
C ALA A 80 -18.89 -16.66 24.02
N GLN A 81 -18.01 -17.53 24.55
CA GLN A 81 -16.59 -17.22 24.74
C GLN A 81 -15.84 -17.05 23.41
N ARG A 82 -16.09 -17.90 22.41
CA ARG A 82 -15.51 -17.74 21.05
C ARG A 82 -15.98 -16.45 20.38
N ILE A 83 -17.26 -16.12 20.49
CA ILE A 83 -17.85 -14.87 20.01
C ILE A 83 -17.22 -13.69 20.77
N PHE A 84 -17.13 -13.75 22.10
CA PHE A 84 -16.54 -12.72 22.95
C PHE A 84 -15.06 -12.44 22.61
N TYR A 85 -14.21 -13.46 22.48
CA TYR A 85 -12.81 -13.27 22.06
C TYR A 85 -12.67 -12.83 20.60
N SER A 86 -13.56 -13.30 19.71
CA SER A 86 -13.57 -12.82 18.32
C SER A 86 -13.98 -11.35 18.20
N THR A 87 -14.77 -10.84 19.13
CA THR A 87 -15.23 -9.44 19.17
C THR A 87 -14.22 -8.49 19.84
N ILE A 88 -13.37 -8.98 20.75
CA ILE A 88 -12.37 -8.15 21.46
C ILE A 88 -11.15 -7.83 20.57
N PHE A 89 -10.73 -8.74 19.71
CA PHE A 89 -9.53 -8.57 18.88
C PHE A 89 -9.81 -8.12 17.45
N LYS A 90 -11.02 -8.40 16.95
CA LYS A 90 -11.43 -7.95 15.62
C LYS A 90 -11.74 -6.46 15.64
N ILE A 91 -11.15 -5.74 14.70
CA ILE A 91 -11.46 -4.34 14.47
C ILE A 91 -12.57 -4.27 13.42
N PRO A 92 -13.69 -3.57 13.67
CA PRO A 92 -14.74 -3.42 12.67
C PRO A 92 -14.18 -2.71 11.42
N ALA A 93 -14.64 -3.11 10.24
CA ALA A 93 -14.30 -2.41 9.01
C ALA A 93 -14.90 -0.99 9.02
N PRO A 94 -14.27 0.00 8.34
CA PRO A 94 -14.85 1.33 8.18
C PRO A 94 -16.16 1.26 7.40
N SER A 95 -16.99 2.31 7.48
CA SER A 95 -18.24 2.32 6.72
C SER A 95 -17.99 2.27 5.22
N ALA A 96 -18.84 1.53 4.49
CA ALA A 96 -18.73 1.42 3.05
C ALA A 96 -18.77 2.79 2.34
N SER A 97 -19.52 3.75 2.88
CA SER A 97 -19.59 5.12 2.34
C SER A 97 -18.25 5.84 2.38
N ILE A 98 -17.49 5.70 3.47
CA ILE A 98 -16.16 6.30 3.60
C ILE A 98 -15.17 5.61 2.66
N VAL A 99 -15.25 4.28 2.56
CA VAL A 99 -14.41 3.51 1.63
C VAL A 99 -14.69 3.92 0.18
N GLU A 100 -15.95 4.10 -0.21
CA GLU A 100 -16.33 4.61 -1.54
C GLU A 100 -15.93 6.08 -1.74
N GLU A 101 -15.98 6.92 -0.71
CA GLU A 101 -15.55 8.31 -0.79
C GLU A 101 -14.03 8.41 -1.02
N ILE A 102 -13.24 7.50 -0.45
CA ILE A 102 -11.79 7.43 -0.65
C ILE A 102 -11.42 6.75 -1.96
N LEU A 103 -11.87 5.52 -2.18
CA LEU A 103 -11.44 4.66 -3.29
C LEU A 103 -12.30 4.80 -4.55
N GLY A 104 -13.40 5.55 -4.49
CA GLY A 104 -14.41 5.57 -5.54
C GLY A 104 -15.28 4.31 -5.54
N LYS A 105 -16.26 4.29 -6.43
CA LYS A 105 -17.11 3.11 -6.64
C LYS A 105 -16.31 1.97 -7.29
N ASP A 106 -16.65 0.73 -6.92
CA ASP A 106 -16.10 -0.44 -7.61
C ASP A 106 -16.64 -0.50 -9.03
N GLN A 107 -15.73 -0.46 -10.01
CA GLN A 107 -16.10 -0.51 -11.42
C GLN A 107 -16.72 -1.83 -11.85
N TYR A 108 -16.49 -2.91 -11.11
CA TYR A 108 -17.03 -4.22 -11.46
C TYR A 108 -18.53 -4.33 -11.19
N TYR A 109 -19.04 -3.59 -10.19
CA TYR A 109 -20.44 -3.61 -9.79
C TYR A 109 -21.27 -2.47 -10.39
N GLU A 110 -20.71 -1.69 -11.33
CA GLU A 110 -21.54 -0.82 -12.17
C GLU A 110 -22.53 -1.69 -12.94
N LYS A 111 -23.78 -1.76 -12.45
CA LYS A 111 -24.89 -2.15 -13.30
C LYS A 111 -24.93 -1.14 -14.43
N VAL A 112 -24.88 -1.63 -15.66
CA VAL A 112 -25.28 -0.87 -16.85
C VAL A 112 -26.77 -0.57 -16.67
N SER A 113 -27.11 0.47 -15.90
CA SER A 113 -28.45 1.01 -15.91
C SER A 113 -28.59 1.78 -17.21
N GLU A 114 -29.38 1.23 -18.14
CA GLU A 114 -29.68 1.83 -19.44
C GLU A 114 -30.48 3.15 -19.33
N ASP A 115 -30.96 3.52 -18.14
CA ASP A 115 -31.65 4.78 -17.90
C ASP A 115 -31.00 5.54 -16.74
N GLN A 116 -30.20 6.56 -17.07
CA GLN A 116 -30.09 7.87 -16.40
C GLN A 116 -28.92 8.65 -16.99
N ASP A 117 -29.16 9.24 -18.16
CA ASP A 117 -28.58 10.55 -18.46
C ASP A 117 -29.11 11.55 -17.41
N GLU A 118 -28.18 12.35 -16.85
CA GLU A 118 -28.37 13.29 -15.74
C GLU A 118 -28.58 12.67 -14.35
N ILE A 119 -27.48 12.50 -13.58
CA ILE A 119 -27.27 13.02 -12.21
C ILE A 119 -26.04 12.34 -11.55
N THR A 120 -25.04 13.17 -11.24
CA THR A 120 -23.77 12.92 -10.51
C THR A 120 -22.61 12.28 -11.28
N HIS A 121 -21.68 13.13 -11.75
CA HIS A 121 -20.26 12.80 -11.91
C HIS A 121 -19.72 12.27 -10.57
N ARG A 122 -19.83 10.97 -10.30
CA ARG A 122 -19.23 10.34 -9.11
C ARG A 122 -17.82 9.88 -9.43
N TYR A 123 -16.90 10.09 -8.49
CA TYR A 123 -15.49 9.77 -8.58
C TYR A 123 -15.23 8.27 -8.82
N SER A 124 -14.38 7.94 -9.80
CA SER A 124 -13.83 6.60 -10.01
C SER A 124 -12.30 6.68 -10.01
N MET A 125 -11.67 6.02 -9.03
CA MET A 125 -10.22 5.99 -8.93
C MET A 125 -9.66 4.90 -9.85
N ASN A 126 -9.00 5.29 -10.94
CA ASN A 126 -8.47 4.32 -11.91
C ASN A 126 -6.97 4.11 -11.75
N VAL A 127 -6.26 5.18 -11.42
CA VAL A 127 -4.81 5.22 -11.39
C VAL A 127 -4.38 5.89 -10.10
N VAL A 128 -3.41 5.27 -9.43
CA VAL A 128 -2.69 5.85 -8.30
C VAL A 128 -1.25 6.08 -8.76
N ALA A 129 -0.79 7.32 -8.72
CA ALA A 129 0.59 7.65 -9.05
C ALA A 129 1.50 7.19 -7.90
N HIS A 130 2.18 6.05 -8.10
CA HIS A 130 3.07 5.44 -7.12
C HIS A 130 4.28 6.34 -6.89
N ARG A 131 4.48 6.77 -5.64
CA ARG A 131 5.43 7.82 -5.24
C ARG A 131 5.31 9.11 -6.06
N GLY A 132 4.11 9.43 -6.53
CA GLY A 132 3.84 10.57 -7.42
C GLY A 132 4.22 10.34 -8.89
N ALA A 133 4.34 9.08 -9.35
CA ALA A 133 4.86 8.68 -10.66
C ALA A 133 6.38 8.87 -10.78
N GLY A 134 7.12 8.11 -9.98
CA GLY A 134 8.57 8.21 -9.80
C GLY A 134 9.45 8.01 -11.04
N LEU A 135 8.92 7.53 -12.17
CA LEU A 135 9.64 7.49 -13.45
C LEU A 135 9.49 8.79 -14.26
N ASP A 136 8.44 9.58 -14.00
CA ASP A 136 8.15 10.80 -14.74
C ASP A 136 8.67 12.05 -14.01
N ALA A 137 8.77 12.01 -12.68
CA ALA A 137 9.34 13.04 -11.81
C ALA A 137 10.04 12.38 -10.61
N PRO A 138 10.96 13.08 -9.90
CA PRO A 138 11.62 12.53 -8.72
C PRO A 138 10.60 11.99 -7.72
N GLU A 139 10.70 10.70 -7.39
CA GLU A 139 9.77 10.02 -6.48
C GLU A 139 9.64 10.75 -5.13
N ASN A 140 8.50 10.61 -4.46
CA ASN A 140 8.31 11.12 -3.09
C ASN A 140 8.54 12.64 -2.97
N SER A 141 8.12 13.42 -3.98
CA SER A 141 8.40 14.86 -4.09
C SER A 141 7.16 15.72 -4.37
N ILE A 142 7.25 17.03 -4.08
CA ILE A 142 6.19 17.99 -4.42
C ILE A 142 6.14 18.19 -5.94
N SER A 143 7.27 18.14 -6.62
CA SER A 143 7.31 18.16 -8.09
C SER A 143 6.55 16.98 -8.72
N ALA A 144 6.67 15.78 -8.15
CA ALA A 144 5.92 14.61 -8.60
C ALA A 144 4.40 14.77 -8.37
N LEU A 145 4.01 15.32 -7.21
CA LEU A 145 2.61 15.65 -6.94
C LEU A 145 2.01 16.63 -7.96
N LYS A 146 2.76 17.69 -8.28
CA LYS A 146 2.37 18.68 -9.29
C LYS A 146 2.23 18.06 -10.68
N LEU A 147 3.19 17.23 -11.08
CA LEU A 147 3.14 16.53 -12.37
C LEU A 147 1.93 15.58 -12.44
N ALA A 148 1.67 14.82 -11.37
CA ALA A 148 0.51 13.94 -11.30
C ALA A 148 -0.79 14.72 -11.50
N LYS A 149 -0.89 15.93 -10.91
CA LYS A 149 -2.07 16.80 -11.07
C LYS A 149 -2.19 17.33 -12.50
N GLU A 150 -1.08 17.79 -13.09
CA GLU A 150 -1.01 18.25 -14.49
C GLU A 150 -1.49 17.16 -15.46
N LYS A 151 -1.15 15.90 -15.18
CA LYS A 151 -1.57 14.75 -15.98
C LYS A 151 -3.01 14.31 -15.75
N GLY A 152 -3.71 14.90 -14.78
CA GLY A 152 -5.10 14.56 -14.45
C GLY A 152 -5.26 13.39 -13.49
N CYS A 153 -4.18 12.95 -12.83
CA CYS A 153 -4.28 11.94 -11.79
C CYS A 153 -5.03 12.51 -10.58
N THR A 154 -5.78 11.66 -9.89
CA THR A 154 -6.61 12.04 -8.74
C THR A 154 -6.23 11.31 -7.46
N ALA A 155 -5.28 10.37 -7.55
CA ALA A 155 -4.76 9.65 -6.41
C ALA A 155 -3.23 9.52 -6.50
N VAL A 156 -2.56 9.65 -5.37
CA VAL A 156 -1.11 9.49 -5.24
C VAL A 156 -0.81 8.57 -4.08
N GLU A 157 0.31 7.88 -4.16
CA GLU A 157 0.88 7.11 -3.07
C GLU A 157 2.23 7.71 -2.69
N PHE A 158 2.55 7.72 -1.40
CA PHE A 158 3.81 8.21 -0.86
C PHE A 158 4.23 7.42 0.38
N ASP A 159 5.54 7.28 0.55
CA ASP A 159 6.16 6.51 1.62
C ASP A 159 6.48 7.39 2.83
N LEU A 160 5.98 7.05 4.01
CA LEU A 160 6.25 7.77 5.25
C LEU A 160 7.45 7.16 5.99
N ALA A 161 8.39 8.03 6.37
CA ALA A 161 9.54 7.68 7.20
C ALA A 161 9.78 8.72 8.31
N LEU A 162 10.57 8.32 9.32
CA LEU A 162 11.02 9.19 10.41
C LEU A 162 12.53 9.38 10.37
N THR A 163 12.97 10.62 10.60
CA THR A 163 14.39 10.96 10.79
C THR A 163 14.88 10.58 12.19
N ALA A 164 16.17 10.74 12.47
CA ALA A 164 16.75 10.47 13.79
C ALA A 164 16.13 11.32 14.92
N ASP A 165 15.67 12.53 14.59
CA ASP A 165 14.95 13.45 15.47
C ASP A 165 13.42 13.30 15.39
N ASN A 166 12.94 12.16 14.91
CA ASN A 166 11.52 11.81 14.77
C ASN A 166 10.71 12.79 13.91
N MET A 167 11.35 13.47 12.96
CA MET A 167 10.64 14.33 12.01
C MET A 167 9.99 13.47 10.91
N PRO A 168 8.67 13.59 10.69
CA PRO A 168 7.98 12.89 9.61
C PRO A 168 8.33 13.44 8.23
N ILE A 169 8.86 12.59 7.37
CA ILE A 169 9.25 12.91 6.00
C ILE A 169 8.66 11.92 5.00
N ILE A 170 8.63 12.29 3.73
CA ILE A 170 8.21 11.41 2.65
C ILE A 170 9.44 10.87 1.91
N PHE A 171 9.72 9.57 2.07
CA PHE A 171 10.91 8.90 1.55
C PHE A 171 10.80 7.37 1.60
N HIS A 172 11.19 6.66 0.53
CA HIS A 172 10.99 5.20 0.42
C HIS A 172 12.07 4.36 1.11
N ASP A 173 13.34 4.65 0.82
CA ASP A 173 14.45 3.77 1.22
C ASP A 173 14.90 4.05 2.65
N THR A 174 15.52 3.07 3.30
CA THR A 174 16.21 3.32 4.58
C THR A 174 17.45 4.20 4.38
N SER A 175 18.04 4.22 3.19
CA SER A 175 19.21 5.04 2.87
C SER A 175 18.93 6.06 1.77
N VAL A 176 19.55 7.24 1.88
CA VAL A 176 19.43 8.33 0.89
C VAL A 176 20.21 8.08 -0.41
N GLU A 177 21.02 7.04 -0.47
CA GLU A 177 22.02 6.87 -1.53
C GLU A 177 21.43 6.62 -2.91
N ARG A 178 20.28 5.94 -3.03
CA ARG A 178 19.73 5.60 -4.34
C ARG A 178 19.35 6.83 -5.17
N VAL A 179 18.78 7.86 -4.53
CA VAL A 179 18.21 9.03 -5.21
C VAL A 179 19.03 10.30 -5.02
N THR A 180 19.88 10.36 -3.99
CA THR A 180 20.71 11.53 -3.69
C THR A 180 22.19 11.28 -3.96
N LEU A 181 23.02 12.33 -3.92
CA LEU A 181 24.49 12.22 -3.99
C LEU A 181 25.14 11.99 -2.63
N ARG A 182 24.36 11.75 -1.58
CA ARG A 182 24.84 11.53 -0.22
C ARG A 182 24.60 10.08 0.20
N THR A 183 25.31 9.66 1.23
CA THR A 183 25.15 8.36 1.88
C THR A 183 24.67 8.58 3.31
N GLY A 184 23.99 7.57 3.87
CA GLY A 184 23.48 7.62 5.25
C GLY A 184 22.13 6.96 5.37
N ASN A 185 21.80 6.50 6.57
CA ASN A 185 20.49 5.98 6.92
C ASN A 185 19.59 7.12 7.41
N ILE A 186 18.37 7.21 6.91
CA ILE A 186 17.38 8.22 7.29
C ILE A 186 17.15 8.25 8.81
N GLN A 187 17.10 7.07 9.45
CA GLN A 187 16.87 6.95 10.91
C GLN A 187 18.09 7.37 11.75
N GLU A 188 19.23 7.64 11.11
CA GLU A 188 20.47 8.10 11.76
C GLU A 188 20.81 9.56 11.40
N MET A 189 20.00 10.19 10.53
CA MET A 189 20.22 11.56 10.05
C MET A 189 19.20 12.52 10.65
N MET A 190 19.67 13.71 11.04
CA MET A 190 18.82 14.79 11.53
C MET A 190 18.09 15.47 10.37
N TRP A 191 16.86 15.96 10.60
CA TRP A 191 16.11 16.73 9.60
C TRP A 191 16.91 17.92 9.05
N ALA A 192 17.69 18.58 9.89
CA ALA A 192 18.53 19.72 9.51
C ALA A 192 19.49 19.41 8.35
N ASP A 193 19.89 18.15 8.18
CA ASP A 193 20.76 17.71 7.09
C ASP A 193 19.98 17.11 5.93
N ILE A 194 18.91 16.36 6.23
CA ILE A 194 18.02 15.76 5.23
C ILE A 194 17.36 16.84 4.35
N LYS A 195 16.90 17.94 4.94
CA LYS A 195 16.22 19.03 4.20
C LYS A 195 17.08 19.72 3.14
N LYS A 196 18.41 19.51 3.18
CA LYS A 196 19.36 20.09 2.23
C LYS A 196 19.59 19.17 1.02
N LEU A 197 19.14 17.92 1.08
CA LEU A 197 19.40 16.92 0.05
C LEU A 197 18.59 17.22 -1.21
N ASP A 198 19.20 16.94 -2.36
CA ASP A 198 18.53 16.97 -3.66
C ASP A 198 18.11 15.55 -4.04
N ILE A 199 16.80 15.29 -4.05
CA ILE A 199 16.23 13.98 -4.42
C ILE A 199 16.10 13.77 -5.92
N ALA A 200 16.28 14.82 -6.72
CA ALA A 200 16.32 14.73 -8.16
C ALA A 200 17.73 14.41 -8.68
N ALA A 201 18.76 14.46 -7.84
CA ALA A 201 20.16 14.47 -8.28
C ALA A 201 20.57 13.28 -9.16
N LYS A 202 19.97 12.10 -8.94
CA LYS A 202 20.18 10.89 -9.74
C LYS A 202 19.03 10.56 -10.71
N HIS A 203 18.01 11.43 -10.79
CA HIS A 203 16.86 11.23 -11.66
C HIS A 203 17.23 11.49 -13.14
N PRO A 204 16.68 10.74 -14.12
CA PRO A 204 16.92 11.00 -15.54
C PRO A 204 16.58 12.43 -15.99
N PHE A 205 15.57 13.05 -15.36
CA PHE A 205 15.15 14.44 -15.60
C PHE A 205 15.72 15.45 -14.59
N LYS A 206 16.87 15.16 -13.96
CA LYS A 206 17.48 16.02 -12.93
C LYS A 206 17.60 17.50 -13.29
N GLU A 207 17.86 17.83 -14.56
CA GLU A 207 17.99 19.23 -15.00
C GLU A 207 16.66 20.00 -14.89
N ARG A 208 15.52 19.33 -15.12
CA ARG A 208 14.18 19.91 -14.96
C ARG A 208 13.80 20.09 -13.49
N TYR A 209 14.29 19.22 -12.62
CA TYR A 209 13.89 19.14 -11.21
C TYR A 209 15.04 19.48 -10.25
N LYS A 210 16.01 20.27 -10.72
CA LYS A 210 17.22 20.57 -9.97
C LYS A 210 16.87 21.23 -8.64
N GLY A 211 17.39 20.69 -7.54
CA GLY A 211 17.18 21.22 -6.21
C GLY A 211 15.90 20.75 -5.53
N GLU A 212 15.18 19.76 -6.07
CA GLU A 212 14.01 19.17 -5.40
C GLU A 212 14.41 18.60 -4.03
N ARG A 213 13.66 18.93 -2.98
CA ARG A 213 13.97 18.52 -1.59
C ARG A 213 13.09 17.36 -1.16
N ILE A 214 13.58 16.61 -0.16
CA ILE A 214 12.74 15.67 0.60
C ILE A 214 11.68 16.50 1.34
N PRO A 215 10.38 16.31 1.09
CA PRO A 215 9.35 17.07 1.75
C PRO A 215 9.02 16.48 3.12
N LEU A 216 8.52 17.32 4.02
CA LEU A 216 7.87 16.89 5.25
C LEU A 216 6.54 16.20 4.91
N PHE A 217 6.14 15.25 5.76
CA PHE A 217 4.84 14.59 5.62
C PHE A 217 3.67 15.58 5.62
N GLU A 218 3.73 16.59 6.49
CA GLU A 218 2.71 17.63 6.60
C GLU A 218 2.59 18.48 5.34
N GLU A 219 3.72 18.83 4.69
CA GLU A 219 3.71 19.57 3.42
C GLU A 219 2.97 18.79 2.34
N VAL A 220 3.20 17.47 2.27
CA VAL A 220 2.52 16.58 1.32
C VAL A 220 1.03 16.46 1.63
N ILE A 221 0.63 16.35 2.90
CA ILE A 221 -0.80 16.35 3.28
C ILE A 221 -1.48 17.63 2.80
N ILE A 222 -0.90 18.80 3.14
CA ILE A 222 -1.49 20.10 2.80
C ILE A 222 -1.63 20.26 1.29
N GLU A 223 -0.59 19.95 0.52
CA GLU A 223 -0.65 20.06 -0.94
C GLU A 223 -1.61 19.04 -1.56
N CYS A 224 -1.70 17.82 -1.02
CA CYS A 224 -2.69 16.83 -1.46
C CYS A 224 -4.13 17.31 -1.24
N LEU A 225 -4.43 17.85 -0.06
CA LEU A 225 -5.76 18.38 0.27
C LEU A 225 -6.12 19.58 -0.64
N LYS A 226 -5.17 20.50 -0.82
CA LYS A 226 -5.33 21.67 -1.70
C LYS A 226 -5.56 21.30 -3.16
N MET A 227 -4.89 20.27 -3.65
CA MET A 227 -5.03 19.78 -5.03
C MET A 227 -6.13 18.73 -5.21
N ASP A 228 -6.95 18.49 -4.17
CA ASP A 228 -8.07 17.55 -4.20
C ASP A 228 -7.67 16.08 -4.43
N PHE A 229 -6.45 15.69 -4.02
CA PHE A 229 -5.98 14.31 -4.15
C PHE A 229 -6.63 13.36 -3.14
N ARG A 230 -6.65 12.08 -3.53
CA ARG A 230 -6.69 10.93 -2.62
C ARG A 230 -5.26 10.46 -2.34
N LEU A 231 -4.97 10.13 -1.09
CA LEU A 231 -3.62 9.87 -0.62
C LEU A 231 -3.49 8.47 -0.04
N PHE A 232 -2.62 7.65 -0.63
CA PHE A 232 -2.15 6.41 -0.03
C PHE A 232 -0.86 6.74 0.75
N ILE A 233 -0.88 6.45 2.04
CA ILE A 233 0.27 6.64 2.93
C ILE A 233 0.85 5.25 3.19
N ASP A 234 1.96 4.90 2.53
CA ASP A 234 2.64 3.63 2.78
C ASP A 234 3.60 3.76 3.97
N ILE A 235 3.45 2.86 4.92
CA ILE A 235 4.29 2.77 6.11
C ILE A 235 5.08 1.48 6.00
N LYS A 236 6.38 1.56 6.24
CA LYS A 236 7.24 0.38 6.33
C LYS A 236 6.98 -0.36 7.65
N SER A 237 7.97 -0.49 8.55
CA SER A 237 7.82 -1.27 9.79
C SER A 237 8.16 -0.48 11.05
N ASP A 238 8.12 0.86 10.97
CA ASP A 238 8.39 1.71 12.13
C ASP A 238 7.11 1.95 12.95
N LEU A 239 7.08 1.40 14.16
CA LEU A 239 5.93 1.51 15.07
C LEU A 239 5.78 2.93 15.65
N GLN A 240 6.84 3.76 15.62
CA GLN A 240 6.76 5.14 16.08
C GLN A 240 5.88 5.99 15.15
N VAL A 241 5.73 5.59 13.88
CA VAL A 241 4.87 6.25 12.89
C VAL A 241 3.39 6.19 13.27
N VAL A 242 2.98 5.25 14.14
CA VAL A 242 1.58 5.14 14.58
C VAL A 242 1.10 6.44 15.23
N GLU A 243 1.89 7.05 16.13
CA GLU A 243 1.52 8.32 16.77
C GLU A 243 1.46 9.46 15.73
N THR A 244 2.38 9.48 14.75
CA THR A 244 2.39 10.45 13.64
C THR A 244 1.11 10.38 12.79
N ILE A 245 0.64 9.19 12.45
CA ILE A 245 -0.59 9.01 11.67
C ILE A 245 -1.80 9.50 12.45
N LEU A 246 -1.93 9.09 13.71
CA LEU A 246 -3.07 9.48 14.54
C LEU A 246 -3.11 11.00 14.74
N ASP A 247 -1.94 11.64 14.96
CA ASP A 247 -1.83 13.09 15.03
C ASP A 247 -2.23 13.77 13.71
N ALA A 248 -1.77 13.25 12.57
CA ALA A 248 -2.14 13.78 11.26
C ALA A 248 -3.66 13.73 11.02
N TYR A 249 -4.33 12.61 11.34
CA TYR A 249 -5.79 12.51 11.20
C TYR A 249 -6.57 13.39 12.19
N ASN A 250 -5.99 13.70 13.35
CA ASN A 250 -6.57 14.64 14.31
C ASN A 250 -6.44 16.09 13.83
N ARG A 251 -5.29 16.46 13.24
CA ARG A 251 -5.03 17.81 12.71
C ARG A 251 -5.72 18.07 11.38
N TYR A 252 -5.89 17.03 10.56
CA TYR A 252 -6.51 17.10 9.23
C TYR A 252 -7.65 16.08 9.10
N PRO A 253 -8.84 16.35 9.68
CA PRO A 253 -9.99 15.44 9.62
C PRO A 253 -10.46 15.10 8.19
N GLU A 254 -10.11 15.90 7.19
CA GLU A 254 -10.36 15.62 5.77
C GLU A 254 -9.72 14.30 5.32
N LEU A 255 -8.64 13.85 5.99
CA LEU A 255 -7.98 12.59 5.72
C LEU A 255 -8.91 11.38 5.89
N TYR A 256 -9.90 11.42 6.80
CA TYR A 256 -10.88 10.34 6.93
C TYR A 256 -11.66 10.06 5.65
N LYS A 257 -11.74 11.03 4.74
CA LYS A 257 -12.47 10.95 3.47
C LYS A 257 -11.54 10.93 2.26
N ARG A 258 -10.24 11.08 2.47
CA ARG A 258 -9.27 11.28 1.40
C ARG A 258 -8.06 10.36 1.44
N ALA A 259 -7.78 9.74 2.58
CA ALA A 259 -6.57 8.98 2.76
C ALA A 259 -6.82 7.52 3.15
N ILE A 260 -5.86 6.68 2.77
CA ILE A 260 -5.79 5.28 3.15
C ILE A 260 -4.36 4.99 3.63
N VAL A 261 -4.26 4.28 4.75
CA VAL A 261 -2.96 3.89 5.31
C VAL A 261 -2.62 2.47 4.87
N SER A 262 -1.45 2.28 4.29
CA SER A 262 -0.99 1.01 3.74
C SER A 262 0.30 0.57 4.45
N SER A 263 0.52 -0.74 4.54
CA SER A 263 1.78 -1.29 5.04
C SER A 263 1.92 -2.75 4.65
N PHE A 264 3.16 -3.25 4.59
CA PHE A 264 3.44 -4.69 4.59
C PHE A 264 3.34 -5.31 6.01
N ASP A 265 3.38 -4.48 7.07
CA ASP A 265 3.35 -4.95 8.45
C ASP A 265 1.92 -4.92 9.02
N PRO A 266 1.28 -6.09 9.24
CA PRO A 266 -0.06 -6.15 9.81
C PRO A 266 -0.13 -5.59 11.24
N LEU A 267 0.98 -5.55 11.98
CA LEU A 267 1.01 -5.00 13.33
C LEU A 267 0.83 -3.48 13.33
N VAL A 268 1.47 -2.78 12.39
CA VAL A 268 1.32 -1.32 12.23
C VAL A 268 -0.15 -0.98 11.95
N ILE A 269 -0.77 -1.69 11.00
CA ILE A 269 -2.19 -1.51 10.66
C ILE A 269 -3.09 -1.82 11.86
N TYR A 270 -2.80 -2.90 12.60
CA TYR A 270 -3.55 -3.24 13.80
C TYR A 270 -3.52 -2.12 14.83
N LEU A 271 -2.35 -1.55 15.12
CA LEU A 271 -2.21 -0.49 16.12
C LEU A 271 -2.94 0.80 15.71
N ILE A 272 -2.80 1.22 14.45
CA ILE A 272 -3.50 2.40 13.92
C ILE A 272 -5.01 2.21 14.01
N ARG A 273 -5.53 1.10 13.48
CA ARG A 273 -6.97 0.85 13.45
C ARG A 273 -7.56 0.54 14.82
N ARG A 274 -6.78 -0.03 15.74
CA ARG A 274 -7.24 -0.25 17.12
C ARG A 274 -7.39 1.07 17.85
N ALA A 275 -6.46 2.00 17.65
CA ALA A 275 -6.58 3.35 18.19
C ALA A 275 -7.72 4.12 17.52
N ASN A 276 -7.93 3.90 16.21
CA ASN A 276 -8.97 4.58 15.46
C ASN A 276 -9.55 3.69 14.33
N PRO A 277 -10.68 3.00 14.57
CA PRO A 277 -11.30 2.11 13.59
C PRO A 277 -11.85 2.81 12.34
N GLY A 278 -12.01 4.14 12.40
CA GLY A 278 -12.48 4.96 11.28
C GLY A 278 -11.44 5.18 10.19
N ILE A 279 -10.16 4.92 10.47
CA ILE A 279 -9.09 5.06 9.46
C ILE A 279 -9.16 3.89 8.48
N VAL A 280 -9.31 4.21 7.19
CA VAL A 280 -9.27 3.20 6.12
C VAL A 280 -7.82 2.73 5.96
N CYS A 281 -7.64 1.40 5.96
CA CYS A 281 -6.32 0.81 5.74
C CYS A 281 -6.34 -0.29 4.69
N SER A 282 -5.14 -0.57 4.20
CA SER A 282 -4.85 -1.70 3.32
C SER A 282 -3.62 -2.47 3.81
N LEU A 283 -3.46 -3.70 3.30
CA LEU A 283 -2.20 -4.44 3.42
C LEU A 283 -1.56 -4.65 2.07
N ALA A 284 -0.25 -4.39 2.00
CA ALA A 284 0.58 -4.71 0.87
C ALA A 284 1.11 -6.15 1.00
N TYR A 285 1.12 -6.88 -0.10
CA TYR A 285 1.57 -8.27 -0.14
C TYR A 285 2.29 -8.60 -1.44
N ARG A 286 3.39 -9.34 -1.31
CA ARG A 286 4.04 -10.06 -2.40
C ARG A 286 4.44 -11.46 -1.94
N PRO A 287 4.49 -12.44 -2.85
CA PRO A 287 5.12 -13.72 -2.58
C PRO A 287 6.58 -13.53 -2.15
N HIS A 288 7.07 -14.46 -1.33
CA HIS A 288 8.49 -14.56 -1.00
C HIS A 288 9.08 -13.31 -0.34
N PHE A 289 8.26 -12.59 0.43
CA PHE A 289 8.63 -11.34 1.08
C PHE A 289 9.81 -11.51 2.04
N PHE A 290 9.80 -12.57 2.85
CA PHE A 290 10.82 -12.83 3.86
C PHE A 290 12.05 -13.52 3.28
N SER A 291 11.87 -14.47 2.37
CA SER A 291 12.99 -15.29 1.87
C SER A 291 13.78 -14.67 0.73
N TYR A 292 13.20 -13.76 -0.07
CA TYR A 292 13.82 -13.18 -1.26
C TYR A 292 13.72 -11.65 -1.34
N GLU A 293 14.72 -11.03 -1.96
CA GLU A 293 14.82 -9.57 -2.11
C GLU A 293 13.70 -8.99 -2.98
N SER A 294 13.31 -9.68 -4.05
CA SER A 294 12.22 -9.30 -4.94
C SER A 294 11.54 -10.53 -5.56
N TYR A 295 10.43 -10.30 -6.26
CA TYR A 295 9.70 -11.35 -6.98
C TYR A 295 9.15 -10.79 -8.29
N ASN A 296 9.19 -11.59 -9.34
CA ASN A 296 8.63 -11.30 -10.66
C ASN A 296 7.95 -12.57 -11.19
N GLY A 297 6.79 -12.47 -11.84
CA GLY A 297 6.04 -13.62 -12.34
C GLY A 297 6.73 -14.41 -13.46
N THR A 298 7.65 -13.78 -14.20
CA THR A 298 8.38 -14.44 -15.31
C THR A 298 9.63 -15.18 -14.86
N VAL A 299 10.35 -14.64 -13.87
CA VAL A 299 11.63 -15.18 -13.37
C VAL A 299 11.44 -15.91 -12.03
N GLY A 300 10.36 -15.63 -11.31
CA GLY A 300 10.10 -16.11 -9.97
C GLY A 300 10.75 -15.25 -8.89
N ALA A 301 11.06 -15.89 -7.76
CA ALA A 301 11.76 -15.26 -6.65
C ALA A 301 13.22 -14.97 -7.01
N SER A 302 13.73 -13.79 -6.63
CA SER A 302 15.04 -13.33 -7.07
C SER A 302 16.19 -13.86 -6.21
N ARG A 303 17.04 -12.97 -5.68
CA ARG A 303 18.17 -13.32 -4.84
C ARG A 303 17.68 -13.68 -3.42
N PRO A 304 18.14 -14.80 -2.83
CA PRO A 304 17.89 -15.12 -1.43
C PRO A 304 18.39 -14.01 -0.51
N ARG A 305 17.53 -13.55 0.40
CA ARG A 305 17.88 -12.51 1.39
C ARG A 305 18.92 -12.99 2.41
N TYR A 306 18.98 -14.30 2.65
CA TYR A 306 19.89 -14.91 3.63
C TYR A 306 20.84 -15.91 2.96
N LYS A 307 22.15 -15.73 3.15
CA LYS A 307 23.17 -16.70 2.72
C LYS A 307 23.20 -17.97 3.59
N ASN A 308 22.76 -17.87 4.84
CA ASN A 308 22.73 -19.01 5.76
C ASN A 308 21.52 -19.90 5.46
N LEU A 309 21.76 -21.19 5.23
CA LEU A 309 20.72 -22.17 4.84
C LEU A 309 19.56 -22.24 5.84
N PHE A 310 19.86 -22.39 7.13
CA PHE A 310 18.80 -22.49 8.15
C PHE A 310 17.96 -21.22 8.25
N LYS A 311 18.59 -20.04 8.14
CA LYS A 311 17.87 -18.77 8.11
C LYS A 311 16.98 -18.66 6.86
N HIS A 312 17.48 -19.08 5.71
CA HIS A 312 16.69 -19.05 4.48
C HIS A 312 15.51 -20.02 4.53
N LEU A 313 15.71 -21.25 5.01
CA LEU A 313 14.62 -22.21 5.20
C LEU A 313 13.56 -21.70 6.19
N ALA A 314 13.98 -21.09 7.30
CA ALA A 314 13.07 -20.46 8.23
C ALA A 314 12.28 -19.31 7.57
N ALA A 315 12.94 -18.48 6.75
CA ALA A 315 12.27 -17.41 6.02
C ALA A 315 11.27 -17.92 4.98
N GLN A 316 11.57 -19.02 4.28
CA GLN A 316 10.62 -19.66 3.37
C GLN A 316 9.40 -20.21 4.11
N TRP A 317 9.60 -20.81 5.28
CA TRP A 317 8.49 -21.24 6.12
C TRP A 317 7.63 -20.05 6.59
N LEU A 318 8.27 -18.93 6.95
CA LEU A 318 7.56 -17.69 7.27
C LEU A 318 6.75 -17.15 6.09
N ASP A 319 7.22 -17.27 4.85
CA ASP A 319 6.44 -16.86 3.68
C ASP A 319 5.16 -17.68 3.51
N VAL A 320 5.21 -19.00 3.74
CA VAL A 320 4.03 -19.88 3.71
C VAL A 320 3.04 -19.47 4.80
N VAL A 321 3.54 -19.27 6.02
CA VAL A 321 2.72 -18.81 7.16
C VAL A 321 2.12 -17.43 6.87
N HIS A 322 2.88 -16.52 6.30
CA HIS A 322 2.44 -15.17 5.97
C HIS A 322 1.32 -15.15 4.94
N GLY A 323 1.44 -15.94 3.86
CA GLY A 323 0.37 -16.10 2.88
C GLY A 323 -0.90 -16.68 3.51
N TRP A 324 -0.76 -17.74 4.31
CA TRP A 324 -1.89 -18.32 5.03
C TRP A 324 -2.55 -17.31 5.99
N LEU A 325 -1.77 -16.57 6.76
CA LEU A 325 -2.27 -15.55 7.69
C LEU A 325 -3.02 -14.44 6.96
N LEU A 326 -2.53 -14.00 5.79
CA LEU A 326 -3.20 -12.98 4.99
C LEU A 326 -4.60 -13.44 4.59
N GLU A 327 -4.72 -14.65 4.03
CA GLU A 327 -5.97 -15.20 3.48
C GLU A 327 -7.00 -15.61 4.53
N HIS A 328 -6.57 -15.91 5.76
CA HIS A 328 -7.43 -16.49 6.79
C HIS A 328 -7.63 -15.60 8.03
N ILE A 329 -6.69 -14.71 8.32
CA ILE A 329 -6.67 -13.98 9.59
C ILE A 329 -6.58 -12.47 9.38
N HIS A 330 -5.55 -11.97 8.70
CA HIS A 330 -5.23 -10.54 8.70
C HIS A 330 -6.38 -9.69 8.15
N TYR A 331 -6.94 -10.04 6.99
CA TYR A 331 -7.99 -9.23 6.37
C TYR A 331 -9.22 -9.06 7.30
N TYR A 332 -9.62 -10.14 7.95
CA TYR A 332 -10.79 -10.19 8.83
C TYR A 332 -10.53 -9.53 10.17
N LEU A 333 -9.38 -9.82 10.79
CA LEU A 333 -8.99 -9.31 12.09
C LEU A 333 -8.79 -7.80 12.06
N LEU A 334 -8.14 -7.31 11.00
CA LEU A 334 -7.83 -5.90 10.84
C LEU A 334 -9.04 -5.11 10.33
N GLY A 335 -10.02 -5.72 9.68
CA GLY A 335 -11.14 -4.99 9.07
C GLY A 335 -10.69 -4.17 7.86
N LEU A 336 -9.87 -4.76 6.98
CA LEU A 336 -9.30 -4.08 5.82
C LEU A 336 -10.36 -3.71 4.78
N SER A 337 -10.12 -2.62 4.06
CA SER A 337 -10.98 -2.16 2.96
C SER A 337 -10.39 -2.44 1.58
N ALA A 338 -9.06 -2.58 1.52
CA ALA A 338 -8.33 -2.87 0.30
C ALA A 338 -7.14 -3.78 0.57
N ILE A 339 -6.65 -4.42 -0.48
CA ILE A 339 -5.43 -5.21 -0.49
C ILE A 339 -4.57 -4.82 -1.69
N LEU A 340 -3.30 -4.54 -1.41
CA LEU A 340 -2.31 -4.10 -2.39
C LEU A 340 -1.48 -5.31 -2.78
N LEU A 341 -1.71 -5.84 -3.98
CA LEU A 341 -1.07 -7.08 -4.42
C LEU A 341 0.02 -6.82 -5.44
N GLN A 342 1.11 -7.55 -5.35
CA GLN A 342 2.11 -7.56 -6.40
C GLN A 342 1.46 -8.00 -7.73
N LYS A 343 1.64 -7.22 -8.81
CA LYS A 343 0.82 -7.33 -10.03
C LYS A 343 0.80 -8.74 -10.65
N ASP A 344 1.91 -9.47 -10.56
CA ASP A 344 2.09 -10.73 -11.28
C ASP A 344 1.29 -11.90 -10.67
N ILE A 345 0.76 -11.74 -9.45
CA ILE A 345 -0.15 -12.73 -8.85
C ILE A 345 -1.63 -12.39 -9.08
N VAL A 346 -1.94 -11.26 -9.72
CA VAL A 346 -3.32 -10.80 -9.87
C VAL A 346 -3.91 -11.35 -11.18
N ASN A 347 -4.97 -12.14 -11.01
CA ASN A 347 -5.81 -12.66 -12.09
C ASN A 347 -7.28 -12.62 -11.66
N MET A 348 -8.21 -12.96 -12.56
CA MET A 348 -9.65 -12.87 -12.27
C MET A 348 -10.07 -13.69 -11.03
N HIS A 349 -9.48 -14.86 -10.82
CA HIS A 349 -9.79 -15.69 -9.65
C HIS A 349 -9.36 -15.01 -8.33
N VAL A 350 -8.14 -14.45 -8.30
CA VAL A 350 -7.66 -13.68 -7.13
C VAL A 350 -8.53 -12.45 -6.88
N VAL A 351 -8.96 -11.78 -7.95
CA VAL A 351 -9.84 -10.62 -7.86
C VAL A 351 -11.19 -10.98 -7.25
N SER A 352 -11.86 -12.02 -7.77
CA SER A 352 -13.12 -12.52 -7.22
C SER A 352 -12.96 -12.94 -5.76
N HIS A 353 -11.89 -13.68 -5.43
CA HIS A 353 -11.62 -14.16 -4.08
C HIS A 353 -11.61 -13.03 -3.03
N TRP A 354 -10.96 -11.90 -3.32
CA TRP A 354 -10.90 -10.77 -2.40
C TRP A 354 -12.14 -9.89 -2.44
N ARG A 355 -12.78 -9.73 -3.61
CA ARG A 355 -14.04 -9.00 -3.74
C ARG A 355 -15.19 -9.68 -2.99
N ASP A 356 -15.25 -11.01 -3.00
CA ASP A 356 -16.25 -11.78 -2.23
C ASP A 356 -16.10 -11.59 -0.72
N ARG A 357 -14.92 -11.14 -0.27
CA ARG A 357 -14.63 -10.78 1.13
C ARG A 357 -14.85 -9.29 1.42
N GLY A 358 -15.28 -8.51 0.43
CA GLY A 358 -15.52 -7.07 0.55
C GLY A 358 -14.27 -6.20 0.43
N LEU A 359 -13.15 -6.73 -0.07
CA LEU A 359 -11.91 -5.96 -0.26
C LEU A 359 -11.75 -5.52 -1.72
N ARG A 360 -11.26 -4.29 -1.90
CA ARG A 360 -10.76 -3.81 -3.20
C ARG A 360 -9.36 -4.36 -3.46
N VAL A 361 -9.10 -4.83 -4.68
CA VAL A 361 -7.76 -5.28 -5.10
C VAL A 361 -7.07 -4.17 -5.88
N ILE A 362 -5.85 -3.80 -5.46
CA ILE A 362 -5.05 -2.76 -6.12
C ILE A 362 -3.67 -3.34 -6.45
N PRO A 363 -3.37 -3.67 -7.72
CA PRO A 363 -2.07 -4.18 -8.10
C PRO A 363 -0.99 -3.09 -8.12
N TRP A 364 0.23 -3.47 -7.72
CA TRP A 364 1.44 -2.64 -7.81
C TRP A 364 2.64 -3.43 -8.38
N THR A 365 3.57 -2.85 -9.14
CA THR A 365 3.51 -1.54 -9.83
C THR A 365 3.38 -1.76 -11.34
N VAL A 366 2.27 -1.32 -11.91
CA VAL A 366 1.85 -1.60 -13.30
C VAL A 366 2.37 -0.51 -14.22
N ASN A 367 3.49 -0.76 -14.91
CA ASN A 367 4.17 0.27 -15.70
C ASN A 367 3.96 0.12 -17.20
N LEU A 368 3.80 -1.11 -17.71
CA LEU A 368 3.66 -1.36 -19.14
C LEU A 368 2.27 -0.97 -19.66
N PRO A 369 2.17 -0.28 -20.82
CA PRO A 369 0.88 0.14 -21.40
C PRO A 369 -0.14 -0.99 -21.57
N LEU A 370 0.32 -2.18 -21.99
CA LEU A 370 -0.56 -3.34 -22.18
C LEU A 370 -1.08 -3.87 -20.84
N GLU A 371 -0.24 -3.90 -19.79
CA GLU A 371 -0.67 -4.30 -18.46
C GLU A 371 -1.68 -3.31 -17.89
N LYS A 372 -1.47 -2.00 -18.07
CA LYS A 372 -2.42 -0.96 -17.67
C LYS A 372 -3.80 -1.20 -18.28
N GLN A 373 -3.85 -1.43 -19.60
CA GLN A 373 -5.11 -1.76 -20.28
C GLN A 373 -5.74 -3.05 -19.75
N PHE A 374 -4.93 -4.08 -19.47
CA PHE A 374 -5.44 -5.33 -18.90
C PHE A 374 -6.09 -5.09 -17.52
N PHE A 375 -5.39 -4.43 -16.60
CA PHE A 375 -5.91 -4.15 -15.26
C PHE A 375 -7.12 -3.22 -15.30
N SER A 376 -7.10 -2.15 -16.09
CA SER A 376 -8.17 -1.15 -16.13
C SER A 376 -9.39 -1.57 -16.95
N ARG A 377 -9.18 -2.22 -18.11
CA ARG A 377 -10.26 -2.54 -19.06
C ARG A 377 -10.81 -3.94 -18.88
N VAL A 378 -9.95 -4.92 -18.57
CA VAL A 378 -10.36 -6.33 -18.44
C VAL A 378 -10.74 -6.63 -16.99
N LEU A 379 -9.82 -6.39 -16.04
CA LEU A 379 -10.09 -6.70 -14.62
C LEU A 379 -10.90 -5.62 -13.90
N LYS A 380 -11.03 -4.42 -14.49
CA LYS A 380 -11.73 -3.27 -13.92
C LYS A 380 -11.20 -2.92 -12.53
N LEU A 381 -9.88 -2.79 -12.42
CA LEU A 381 -9.16 -2.48 -11.19
C LEU A 381 -8.49 -1.11 -11.25
N THR A 382 -8.50 -0.43 -10.11
CA THR A 382 -7.55 0.63 -9.79
C THR A 382 -6.15 0.03 -9.68
N TYR A 383 -5.13 0.65 -10.25
CA TYR A 383 -3.74 0.17 -10.15
C TYR A 383 -2.75 1.29 -9.78
N MET A 384 -1.61 0.90 -9.22
CA MET A 384 -0.48 1.78 -8.92
C MET A 384 0.54 1.75 -10.06
N THR A 385 1.06 2.91 -10.44
CA THR A 385 2.04 3.04 -11.54
C THR A 385 3.11 4.09 -11.26
N ASP A 386 4.35 3.81 -11.66
CA ASP A 386 5.45 4.77 -11.58
C ASP A 386 5.47 5.75 -12.77
N THR A 387 4.68 5.49 -13.81
CA THR A 387 4.62 6.36 -15.00
C THR A 387 3.19 6.56 -15.47
N LEU A 388 2.84 7.81 -15.75
CA LEU A 388 1.56 8.24 -16.31
C LEU A 388 1.59 8.24 -17.84
N LEU A 389 2.58 7.60 -18.46
CA LEU A 389 2.53 7.28 -19.88
C LEU A 389 1.39 6.30 -20.16
N ALA A 390 0.65 6.56 -21.25
CA ALA A 390 -0.48 5.75 -21.73
C ALA A 390 -1.65 5.58 -20.75
N VAL A 391 -1.82 6.47 -19.76
CA VAL A 391 -3.00 6.45 -18.86
C VAL A 391 -4.14 7.40 -19.28
N SER A 392 -3.99 8.13 -20.39
CA SER A 392 -4.93 9.19 -20.81
C SER A 392 -6.39 8.73 -20.93
N ASP A 393 -6.61 7.49 -21.34
CA ASP A 393 -7.94 6.90 -21.45
C ASP A 393 -8.49 6.43 -20.09
N ASP A 394 -7.60 6.08 -19.17
CA ASP A 394 -7.95 5.68 -17.80
C ASP A 394 -8.23 6.90 -16.91
N LEU A 395 -7.68 8.08 -17.24
CA LEU A 395 -7.91 9.32 -16.50
C LEU A 395 -9.14 10.09 -16.96
N LYS A 396 -9.73 9.76 -18.11
CA LYS A 396 -10.97 10.38 -18.58
C LYS A 396 -12.19 9.72 -17.91
N PRO A 397 -13.20 10.50 -17.47
CA PRO A 397 -14.50 9.94 -17.13
C PRO A 397 -15.04 9.17 -18.34
N ARG A 398 -15.48 7.91 -18.15
CA ARG A 398 -16.06 7.12 -19.23
C ARG A 398 -17.40 7.74 -19.63
N VAL A 399 -17.43 8.48 -20.73
CA VAL A 399 -18.67 8.77 -21.45
C VAL A 399 -19.03 7.49 -22.22
N SER A 400 -20.27 7.01 -22.07
CA SER A 400 -20.76 5.85 -22.81
C SER A 400 -20.59 6.10 -24.32
N ARG A 401 -20.01 5.12 -25.03
CA ARG A 401 -19.97 5.16 -26.50
C ARG A 401 -21.34 4.76 -27.04
N GLN A 402 -22.29 5.69 -26.99
CA GLN A 402 -23.54 5.61 -27.73
C GLN A 402 -23.85 7.00 -28.31
N SER A 403 -23.23 7.29 -29.45
CA SER A 403 -23.78 8.30 -30.40
C SER A 403 -23.18 8.21 -31.82
N THR A 404 -22.20 7.34 -32.09
CA THR A 404 -21.66 7.21 -33.46
C THR A 404 -22.46 6.26 -34.37
N ARG A 405 -23.68 5.85 -33.99
CA ARG A 405 -24.58 5.08 -34.88
C ARG A 405 -25.66 5.92 -35.58
N ASP A 406 -25.89 7.17 -35.18
CA ASP A 406 -27.03 7.95 -35.71
C ASP A 406 -26.66 9.04 -36.72
N ILE A 407 -25.47 8.98 -37.35
CA ILE A 407 -25.08 9.88 -38.46
C ILE A 407 -25.06 9.14 -39.82
N HIS A 408 -25.55 7.91 -39.90
CA HIS A 408 -25.62 7.16 -41.17
C HIS A 408 -27.01 6.65 -41.59
N GLU A 409 -28.07 7.15 -40.96
CA GLU A 409 -29.45 6.96 -41.44
C GLU A 409 -30.16 8.30 -41.66
N SER A 410 -29.58 9.16 -42.51
CA SER A 410 -30.34 10.23 -43.17
C SER A 410 -29.69 10.60 -44.50
N THR A 411 -29.60 9.65 -45.42
CA THR A 411 -29.44 9.91 -46.88
C THR A 411 -29.54 8.59 -47.64
N THR A 412 -30.72 7.96 -47.63
CA THR A 412 -31.12 7.04 -48.70
C THR A 412 -31.97 7.81 -49.69
N ASN A 413 -31.36 8.24 -50.79
CA ASN A 413 -31.97 8.33 -52.11
C ASN A 413 -30.90 8.73 -53.14
N GLU A 414 -30.22 7.75 -53.73
CA GLU A 414 -30.09 7.58 -55.19
C GLU A 414 -29.29 6.31 -55.53
N PRO A 415 -29.60 5.59 -56.63
CA PRO A 415 -29.17 4.21 -56.83
C PRO A 415 -27.89 4.07 -57.65
N ASN A 416 -27.04 3.14 -57.21
CA ASN A 416 -26.13 2.28 -57.98
C ASN A 416 -25.35 2.89 -59.16
N GLN A 417 -24.05 3.17 -58.93
CA GLN A 417 -23.02 2.90 -59.95
C GLN A 417 -21.81 2.19 -59.33
N LEU A 418 -21.65 0.92 -59.72
CA LEU A 418 -20.45 0.11 -59.55
C LEU A 418 -19.23 0.83 -60.14
N PHE A 419 -18.21 1.13 -59.32
CA PHE A 419 -16.87 1.44 -59.83
C PHE A 419 -16.07 0.15 -60.01
N LYS A 420 -15.94 -0.27 -61.28
CA LYS A 420 -14.96 -1.26 -61.74
C LYS A 420 -13.56 -0.65 -61.64
N LEU A 421 -12.65 -1.37 -60.98
CA LEU A 421 -11.21 -1.15 -61.10
C LEU A 421 -10.74 -1.55 -62.51
N GLN A 422 -10.02 -0.65 -63.19
CA GLN A 422 -9.17 -1.00 -64.32
C GLN A 422 -7.77 -0.37 -64.18
N PRO A 423 -6.71 -1.08 -64.61
CA PRO A 423 -5.32 -0.71 -64.36
C PRO A 423 -4.79 0.26 -65.43
N LYS A 424 -3.94 1.20 -65.03
CA LYS A 424 -3.24 2.08 -65.98
C LYS A 424 -1.96 1.40 -66.49
N LYS A 425 -1.90 1.25 -67.82
CA LYS A 425 -0.75 0.80 -68.61
C LYS A 425 0.33 1.87 -68.71
N GLU A 426 1.57 1.40 -68.81
CA GLU A 426 2.76 2.09 -69.28
C GLU A 426 2.61 2.59 -70.74
N SER A 427 3.30 3.69 -71.06
CA SER A 427 3.80 3.93 -72.43
C SER A 427 5.09 4.75 -72.40
N THR A 428 6.10 4.15 -73.00
CA THR A 428 7.47 4.57 -73.30
C THR A 428 7.58 5.74 -74.28
N THR A 429 8.61 6.58 -74.14
CA THR A 429 9.41 7.14 -75.25
C THR A 429 10.85 7.42 -74.81
N ASN A 430 11.79 6.73 -75.47
CA ASN A 430 13.25 6.95 -75.63
C ASN A 430 13.57 8.41 -76.08
N GLU A 431 14.76 9.05 -75.96
CA GLU A 431 16.21 8.71 -75.90
C GLU A 431 17.00 10.08 -75.80
N PRO A 432 18.36 10.21 -75.96
CA PRO A 432 19.53 9.77 -75.17
C PRO A 432 20.55 10.92 -74.83
N HIS A 433 21.74 10.53 -74.30
CA HIS A 433 23.02 11.29 -74.11
C HIS A 433 23.12 12.14 -72.82
N GLU A 434 24.22 12.22 -72.07
CA GLU A 434 25.60 11.71 -72.18
C GLU A 434 26.26 11.78 -70.78
N LEU A 435 27.29 10.97 -70.55
CA LEU A 435 28.20 11.01 -69.39
C LEU A 435 29.18 12.18 -69.50
N ASP A 436 29.50 12.90 -68.41
CA ASP A 436 30.89 13.03 -67.93
C ASP A 436 31.04 13.75 -66.57
N SER A 437 32.12 13.38 -65.88
CA SER A 437 32.76 13.91 -64.65
C SER A 437 32.14 13.67 -63.27
#